data_AF-A0A7J9DKD0-F1
#
_entry.id   AF-A0A7J9DKD0-F1
#
_cell.length_a   1.000
_cell.length_b   1.000
_cell.length_c   1.000
_cell.angle_alpha   90.00
_cell.angle_beta   90.00
_cell.angle_gamma   90.00
#
_symmetry.space_group_name_H-M   'P 1'
#
loop_
_entity.id
_entity.type
_entity.pdbx_description
1 polymer ?
#
loop_
_entity_poly.entity_id
_entity_poly.type
_entity_poly.pdbx_seq_one_letter_code
_entity_poly.pdbx_strand_id
1 'polypeptide(L)'
;CSAEKETLIHVLKDCPISRGILSIGGLDNSLIMKDYHCCIDWLEDVMRVLNKRATADLMITLWNSWNNRNNFIFRGKEEEAHVVWERARTLSKDFRIFNLINDPLLPANPAVKRWEKPPRGYMKINFDASVRNNRTGFGVIARDDEGFVIGGGEGLKNEMMLAEWAKIYAFEESIKMVCALNIKTIVVFETENASLVNRVKHHSTDVTIFGARVKKIIIALEDFKSTTLRYTNRCGFRG
;
A
#
# COMPACT_ATOMS: atom_id res chain seq x y z
N CYS A 1 13.41 -3.27 -26.44
CA CYS A 1 14.48 -3.24 -27.49
C CYS A 1 13.99 -3.54 -28.92
N SER A 2 12.68 -3.59 -29.21
CA SER A 2 12.11 -3.75 -30.57
C SER A 2 12.66 -4.92 -31.40
N ALA A 3 13.22 -5.94 -30.75
CA ALA A 3 13.76 -7.13 -31.39
C ALA A 3 12.87 -8.35 -31.07
N GLU A 4 12.61 -9.16 -32.10
CA GLU A 4 11.85 -10.41 -32.11
C GLU A 4 10.43 -10.37 -31.49
N LYS A 5 9.76 -11.53 -31.51
CA LYS A 5 8.44 -11.74 -30.92
C LYS A 5 8.55 -11.58 -29.40
N GLU A 6 7.88 -10.58 -28.86
CA GLU A 6 7.87 -10.30 -27.43
C GLU A 6 7.23 -11.47 -26.65
N THR A 7 8.05 -12.19 -25.89
CA THR A 7 7.63 -13.28 -25.00
C THR A 7 7.73 -12.84 -23.55
N LEU A 8 7.04 -13.56 -22.65
CA LEU A 8 7.12 -13.27 -21.20
C LEU A 8 8.55 -13.35 -20.69
N ILE A 9 9.32 -14.37 -21.13
CA ILE A 9 10.72 -14.51 -20.74
C ILE A 9 11.58 -13.37 -21.29
N HIS A 10 11.29 -12.89 -22.50
CA HIS A 10 11.96 -11.72 -23.03
C HIS A 10 11.71 -10.47 -22.17
N VAL A 11 10.46 -10.20 -21.82
CA VAL A 11 10.11 -9.03 -21.01
C VAL A 11 10.73 -9.10 -19.62
N LEU A 12 10.77 -10.27 -18.99
CA LEU A 12 11.19 -10.40 -17.60
C LEU A 12 12.69 -10.65 -17.43
N LYS A 13 13.35 -11.25 -18.42
CA LYS A 13 14.75 -11.68 -18.35
C LYS A 13 15.58 -11.20 -19.53
N ASP A 14 15.20 -11.49 -20.77
CA ASP A 14 16.15 -11.36 -21.90
C ASP A 14 16.30 -9.97 -22.50
N CYS A 15 15.32 -9.09 -22.30
CA CYS A 15 15.40 -7.69 -22.71
C CYS A 15 16.60 -7.01 -22.03
N PRO A 16 17.41 -6.19 -22.73
CA PRO A 16 18.58 -5.53 -22.15
C PRO A 16 18.29 -4.74 -20.86
N ILE A 17 17.16 -4.02 -20.81
CA ILE A 17 16.73 -3.28 -19.61
C ILE A 17 16.43 -4.24 -18.47
N SER A 18 15.68 -5.32 -18.74
CA SER A 18 15.34 -6.34 -17.74
C SER A 18 16.58 -7.06 -17.21
N ARG A 19 17.53 -7.42 -18.08
CA ARG A 19 18.85 -7.94 -17.67
C ARG A 19 19.56 -6.96 -16.75
N GLY A 20 19.61 -5.68 -17.13
CA GLY A 20 20.19 -4.62 -16.31
C GLY A 20 19.56 -4.55 -14.91
N ILE A 21 18.22 -4.58 -14.83
CA ILE A 21 17.49 -4.57 -13.56
C ILE A 21 17.87 -5.78 -12.70
N LEU A 22 17.90 -6.99 -13.29
CA LEU A 22 18.24 -8.23 -12.59
C LEU A 22 19.69 -8.26 -12.11
N SER A 23 20.63 -7.79 -12.93
CA SER A 23 22.05 -7.70 -12.58
C SER A 23 22.28 -6.70 -11.45
N ILE A 24 21.63 -5.53 -11.47
CA ILE A 24 21.69 -4.56 -10.36
C ILE A 24 21.11 -5.18 -9.07
N GLY A 25 20.07 -6.01 -9.22
CA GLY A 25 19.50 -6.79 -8.11
C GLY A 25 20.36 -7.93 -7.58
N GLY A 26 21.53 -8.18 -8.19
CA GLY A 26 22.46 -9.21 -7.74
C GLY A 26 22.00 -10.64 -8.05
N LEU A 27 21.09 -10.82 -9.02
CA LEU A 27 20.79 -12.16 -9.51
C LEU A 27 22.02 -12.73 -10.24
N ASP A 28 22.32 -14.01 -10.01
CA ASP A 28 23.49 -14.67 -10.59
C ASP A 28 23.48 -14.57 -12.13
N ASN A 29 24.60 -14.12 -12.70
CA ASN A 29 24.74 -13.95 -14.14
C ASN A 29 24.55 -15.26 -14.92
N SER A 30 24.86 -16.42 -14.33
CA SER A 30 24.57 -17.73 -14.95
C SER A 30 23.06 -17.95 -15.14
N LEU A 31 22.22 -17.48 -14.22
CA LEU A 31 20.76 -17.58 -14.31
C LEU A 31 20.16 -16.54 -15.27
N ILE A 32 20.83 -15.40 -15.43
CA ILE A 32 20.42 -14.34 -16.38
C ILE A 32 20.79 -14.72 -17.82
N MET A 33 21.98 -15.30 -18.02
CA MET A 33 22.53 -15.56 -19.36
C MET A 33 22.16 -16.95 -19.91
N LYS A 34 21.82 -17.92 -19.06
CA LYS A 34 21.37 -19.25 -19.51
C LYS A 34 20.10 -19.11 -20.35
N ASP A 35 20.03 -19.88 -21.43
CA ASP A 35 18.84 -19.98 -22.28
C ASP A 35 17.81 -20.91 -21.65
N TYR A 36 16.55 -20.50 -21.69
CA TYR A 36 15.41 -21.25 -21.18
C TYR A 36 14.30 -21.26 -22.21
N HIS A 37 13.56 -22.37 -22.29
CA HIS A 37 12.46 -22.52 -23.22
C HIS A 37 11.24 -21.68 -22.84
N CYS A 38 10.97 -21.53 -21.53
CA CYS A 38 9.90 -20.68 -21.06
C CYS A 38 10.23 -19.98 -19.72
N CYS A 39 9.43 -18.97 -19.39
CA CYS A 39 9.63 -18.17 -18.18
C CYS A 39 9.45 -18.99 -16.89
N ILE A 40 8.62 -20.04 -16.92
CA ILE A 40 8.34 -20.87 -15.74
C ILE A 40 9.59 -21.67 -15.37
N ASP A 41 10.23 -22.33 -16.34
CA ASP A 41 11.46 -23.10 -16.12
C ASP A 41 12.57 -22.23 -15.51
N TRP A 42 12.71 -21.00 -16.02
CA TRP A 42 13.66 -20.03 -15.47
C TRP A 42 13.33 -19.66 -14.02
N LEU A 43 12.05 -19.34 -13.73
CA LEU A 43 11.63 -18.99 -12.38
C LEU A 43 11.81 -20.15 -11.41
N GLU A 44 11.57 -21.40 -11.82
CA GLU A 44 11.82 -22.58 -11.01
C GLU A 44 13.29 -22.73 -10.64
N ASP A 45 14.20 -22.62 -11.62
CA ASP A 45 15.64 -22.71 -11.37
C ASP A 45 16.12 -21.59 -10.44
N VAL A 46 15.63 -20.36 -10.63
CA VAL A 46 15.96 -19.23 -9.76
C VAL A 46 15.43 -19.45 -8.34
N MET A 47 14.18 -19.90 -8.18
CA MET A 47 13.58 -20.13 -6.87
C MET A 47 14.21 -21.30 -6.11
N ARG A 48 14.88 -22.24 -6.78
CA ARG A 48 15.67 -23.30 -6.13
C ARG A 48 16.93 -22.77 -5.44
N VAL A 49 17.50 -21.68 -5.96
CA VAL A 49 18.73 -21.09 -5.45
C VAL A 49 18.44 -19.97 -4.44
N LEU A 50 17.33 -19.25 -4.62
CA LEU A 50 16.95 -18.15 -3.74
C LEU A 50 16.22 -18.63 -2.49
N ASN A 51 16.51 -18.00 -1.35
CA ASN A 51 15.69 -18.16 -0.16
C ASN A 51 14.34 -17.41 -0.31
N LYS A 52 13.40 -17.64 0.62
CA LYS A 52 12.06 -17.02 0.59
C LYS A 52 12.08 -15.50 0.48
N ARG A 53 13.04 -14.85 1.16
CA ARG A 53 13.19 -13.39 1.17
C ARG A 53 13.64 -12.89 -0.20
N ALA A 54 14.72 -13.46 -0.73
CA ALA A 54 15.25 -13.10 -2.03
C ALA A 54 14.25 -13.42 -3.16
N THR A 55 13.45 -14.47 -3.01
CA THR A 55 12.36 -14.80 -3.94
C THR A 55 11.29 -13.71 -3.94
N ALA A 56 10.85 -13.23 -2.78
CA ALA A 56 9.88 -12.14 -2.70
C ALA A 56 10.44 -10.82 -3.30
N ASP A 57 11.70 -10.50 -3.01
CA ASP A 57 12.40 -9.33 -3.56
C ASP A 57 12.49 -9.43 -5.10
N LEU A 58 12.78 -10.62 -5.63
CA LEU A 58 12.77 -10.90 -7.07
C LEU A 58 11.38 -10.70 -7.67
N MET A 59 10.31 -11.24 -7.07
CA MET A 59 8.95 -11.10 -7.61
C MET A 59 8.51 -9.64 -7.73
N ILE A 60 8.83 -8.81 -6.73
CA ILE A 60 8.57 -7.36 -6.77
C ILE A 60 9.39 -6.69 -7.88
N THR A 61 10.64 -7.12 -8.08
CA THR A 61 11.53 -6.64 -9.15
C THR A 61 10.98 -6.98 -10.53
N LEU A 62 10.55 -8.23 -10.75
CA LEU A 62 9.94 -8.67 -12.02
C LEU A 62 8.66 -7.91 -12.34
N TRP A 63 7.82 -7.67 -11.32
CA TRP A 63 6.60 -6.87 -11.50
C TRP A 63 6.91 -5.42 -11.91
N ASN A 64 7.93 -4.79 -11.31
CA ASN A 64 8.36 -3.44 -11.70
C ASN A 64 8.98 -3.41 -13.10
N SER A 65 9.75 -4.44 -13.47
CA SER A 65 10.27 -4.62 -14.83
C SER A 65 9.15 -4.72 -15.87
N TRP A 66 8.14 -5.55 -15.59
CA TRP A 66 6.94 -5.68 -16.41
C TRP A 66 6.18 -4.35 -16.56
N ASN A 67 6.01 -3.60 -15.47
CA ASN A 67 5.35 -2.30 -15.50
C ASN A 67 6.14 -1.27 -16.32
N ASN A 68 7.48 -1.25 -16.21
CA ASN A 68 8.33 -0.39 -17.03
C ASN A 68 8.15 -0.71 -18.51
N ARG A 69 8.12 -2.01 -18.85
CA ARG A 69 7.89 -2.45 -20.23
C ARG A 69 6.51 -2.06 -20.75
N ASN A 70 5.46 -2.23 -19.96
CA ASN A 70 4.12 -1.80 -20.33
C ASN A 70 4.04 -0.29 -20.54
N ASN A 71 4.71 0.51 -19.69
CA ASN A 71 4.78 1.95 -19.90
C ASN A 71 5.47 2.31 -21.21
N PHE A 72 6.51 1.57 -21.62
CA PHE A 72 7.13 1.77 -22.92
C PHE A 72 6.16 1.44 -24.06
N ILE A 73 5.50 0.29 -24.01
CA ILE A 73 4.58 -0.17 -25.07
C ILE A 73 3.38 0.78 -25.21
N PHE A 74 2.74 1.16 -24.12
CA PHE A 74 1.49 1.92 -24.15
C PHE A 74 1.69 3.44 -24.11
N ARG A 75 2.84 3.93 -23.65
CA ARG A 75 3.08 5.37 -23.43
C ARG A 75 4.40 5.88 -24.01
N GLY A 76 5.19 5.02 -24.66
CA GLY A 76 6.49 5.38 -25.23
C GLY A 76 7.55 5.79 -24.20
N LYS A 77 7.36 5.45 -22.92
CA LYS A 77 8.26 5.83 -21.81
C LYS A 77 8.91 4.60 -21.20
N GLU A 78 10.21 4.45 -21.39
CA GLU A 78 11.03 3.42 -20.72
C GLU A 78 11.96 4.13 -19.73
N GLU A 79 11.96 3.68 -18.47
CA GLU A 79 12.87 4.19 -17.44
C GLU A 79 14.15 3.35 -17.40
N GLU A 80 15.24 3.99 -16.95
CA GLU A 80 16.54 3.36 -16.75
C GLU A 80 16.48 2.22 -15.72
N ALA A 81 17.27 1.16 -15.94
CA ALA A 81 17.26 -0.04 -15.11
C ALA A 81 17.48 0.25 -13.61
N HIS A 82 18.37 1.18 -13.27
CA HIS A 82 18.65 1.55 -11.89
C HIS A 82 17.46 2.22 -11.20
N VAL A 83 16.66 3.01 -11.92
CA VAL A 83 15.45 3.66 -11.37
C VAL A 83 14.38 2.62 -11.06
N VAL A 84 14.19 1.68 -11.98
CA VAL A 84 13.21 0.59 -11.81
C VAL A 84 13.61 -0.32 -10.64
N TRP A 85 14.90 -0.65 -10.54
CA TRP A 85 15.42 -1.45 -9.43
C TRP A 85 15.27 -0.74 -8.09
N GLU A 86 15.65 0.55 -7.98
CA GLU A 86 15.55 1.29 -6.72
C GLU A 86 14.10 1.43 -6.25
N ARG A 87 13.15 1.59 -7.21
CA ARG A 87 11.71 1.54 -6.94
C ARG A 87 11.29 0.18 -6.38
N ALA A 88 11.70 -0.92 -7.02
CA ALA A 88 11.39 -2.27 -6.57
C ALA A 88 11.95 -2.55 -5.17
N ARG A 89 13.21 -2.15 -4.92
CA ARG A 89 13.88 -2.27 -3.62
C ARG A 89 13.16 -1.48 -2.53
N THR A 90 12.75 -0.25 -2.82
CA THR A 90 11.99 0.59 -1.89
C THR A 90 10.64 -0.04 -1.55
N LEU A 91 9.91 -0.51 -2.57
CA LEU A 91 8.64 -1.22 -2.38
C LEU A 91 8.79 -2.48 -1.54
N SER A 92 9.83 -3.29 -1.76
CA SER A 92 10.06 -4.48 -0.95
C SER A 92 10.42 -4.14 0.50
N LYS A 93 11.26 -3.11 0.70
CA LYS A 93 11.61 -2.64 2.03
C LYS A 93 10.37 -2.15 2.79
N ASP A 94 9.54 -1.34 2.16
CA ASP A 94 8.28 -0.86 2.73
C ASP A 94 7.35 -2.03 3.03
N PHE A 95 7.15 -2.96 2.07
CA PHE A 95 6.33 -4.14 2.29
C PHE A 95 6.79 -4.95 3.51
N ARG A 96 8.09 -5.13 3.69
CA ARG A 96 8.64 -5.92 4.80
C ARG A 96 8.54 -5.20 6.14
N ILE A 97 8.92 -3.93 6.18
CA ILE A 97 8.76 -3.09 7.37
C ILE A 97 7.30 -3.11 7.80
N PHE A 98 6.39 -3.00 6.83
CA PHE A 98 4.98 -2.82 7.15
C PHE A 98 4.17 -4.12 7.28
N ASN A 99 4.64 -5.27 6.78
CA ASN A 99 3.85 -6.52 6.81
C ASN A 99 4.56 -7.73 7.43
N LEU A 100 5.88 -7.69 7.69
CA LEU A 100 6.64 -8.88 8.11
C LEU A 100 7.46 -8.71 9.40
N ILE A 101 7.69 -7.48 9.87
CA ILE A 101 8.43 -7.24 11.12
C ILE A 101 7.50 -7.23 12.35
N ASN A 102 6.19 -7.08 12.16
CA ASN A 102 5.20 -7.06 13.23
C ASN A 102 4.14 -8.14 12.98
N ASP A 103 3.39 -8.50 14.03
CA ASP A 103 2.25 -9.43 13.92
C ASP A 103 1.40 -9.07 12.70
N PRO A 104 1.08 -10.05 11.83
CA PRO A 104 0.25 -9.80 10.66
C PRO A 104 -1.02 -9.06 11.08
N LEU A 105 -1.21 -7.84 10.58
CA LEU A 105 -2.44 -7.07 10.84
C LEU A 105 -3.68 -7.80 10.31
N LEU A 106 -3.46 -8.66 9.31
CA LEU A 106 -4.48 -9.54 8.75
C LEU A 106 -4.42 -10.87 9.50
N PRO A 107 -5.50 -11.26 10.20
CA PRO A 107 -5.57 -12.60 10.76
C PRO A 107 -5.48 -13.64 9.63
N ALA A 108 -4.72 -14.71 9.87
CA ALA A 108 -4.51 -15.81 8.91
C ALA A 108 -5.84 -16.43 8.42
N ASN A 109 -6.89 -16.31 9.23
CA ASN A 109 -8.27 -16.52 8.81
C ASN A 109 -8.98 -15.16 8.72
N PRO A 110 -9.31 -14.66 7.51
CA PRO A 110 -10.24 -13.55 7.37
C PRO A 110 -11.65 -14.08 7.69
N ALA A 111 -11.95 -14.27 8.97
CA ALA A 111 -13.33 -14.32 9.40
C ALA A 111 -13.99 -13.05 8.84
N VAL A 112 -15.09 -13.22 8.09
CA VAL A 112 -15.86 -12.09 7.56
C VAL A 112 -16.42 -11.34 8.77
N LYS A 113 -15.64 -10.40 9.31
CA LYS A 113 -16.10 -9.47 10.33
C LYS A 113 -17.16 -8.61 9.69
N ARG A 114 -18.41 -8.88 10.05
CA ARG A 114 -19.53 -7.97 9.80
C ARG A 114 -19.31 -6.72 10.64
N TRP A 115 -19.93 -5.62 10.24
CA TRP A 115 -19.89 -4.40 11.03
C TRP A 115 -20.40 -4.70 12.45
N GLU A 116 -19.69 -4.15 13.45
CA GLU A 116 -20.03 -4.26 14.86
C GLU A 116 -20.11 -2.85 15.44
N LYS A 117 -21.13 -2.60 16.27
CA LYS A 117 -21.25 -1.34 17.01
C LYS A 117 -20.05 -1.16 17.97
N PRO A 118 -19.57 0.08 18.19
CA PRO A 118 -18.45 0.29 19.09
C PRO A 118 -18.84 0.02 20.55
N PRO A 119 -17.86 -0.25 21.43
CA PRO A 119 -18.12 -0.44 22.86
C PRO A 119 -18.74 0.81 23.51
N ARG A 120 -19.41 0.64 24.64
CA ARG A 120 -20.03 1.75 25.37
C ARG A 120 -19.03 2.87 25.69
N GLY A 121 -19.39 4.12 25.40
CA GLY A 121 -18.54 5.30 25.56
C GLY A 121 -17.47 5.48 24.48
N TYR A 122 -17.51 4.69 23.41
CA TYR A 122 -16.65 4.84 22.25
C TYR A 122 -17.43 5.39 21.07
N MET A 123 -16.72 6.13 20.23
CA MET A 123 -17.20 6.58 18.95
C MET A 123 -16.38 5.94 17.84
N LYS A 124 -17.05 5.46 16.80
CA LYS A 124 -16.41 4.85 15.64
C LYS A 124 -16.42 5.80 14.45
N ILE A 125 -15.27 5.99 13.83
CA ILE A 125 -15.08 6.85 12.66
C ILE A 125 -14.59 5.98 11.50
N ASN A 126 -15.47 5.65 10.58
CA ASN A 126 -15.11 4.95 9.35
C ASN A 126 -14.73 5.99 8.30
N PHE A 127 -13.55 5.88 7.69
CA PHE A 127 -13.12 6.80 6.65
C PHE A 127 -12.49 6.06 5.47
N ASP A 128 -12.72 6.59 4.27
CA ASP A 128 -12.12 6.06 3.06
C ASP A 128 -11.85 7.12 2.00
N ALA A 129 -11.00 6.79 1.05
CA ALA A 129 -10.69 7.63 -0.10
C ALA A 129 -10.65 6.82 -1.39
N SER A 130 -11.07 7.44 -2.48
CA SER A 130 -10.98 6.88 -3.82
C SER A 130 -10.36 7.89 -4.79
N VAL A 131 -9.59 7.38 -5.74
CA VAL A 131 -8.99 8.19 -6.80
C VAL A 131 -9.55 7.70 -8.13
N ARG A 132 -10.21 8.59 -8.87
CA ARG A 132 -10.80 8.27 -10.18
C ARG A 132 -10.79 9.50 -11.07
N ASN A 133 -10.44 9.31 -12.35
CA ASN A 133 -10.47 10.37 -13.38
C ASN A 133 -9.73 11.65 -12.93
N ASN A 134 -8.49 11.51 -12.45
CA ASN A 134 -7.65 12.59 -11.91
C ASN A 134 -8.27 13.40 -10.75
N ARG A 135 -9.25 12.83 -10.06
CA ARG A 135 -9.88 13.44 -8.89
C ARG A 135 -9.76 12.51 -7.70
N THR A 136 -9.67 13.10 -6.53
CA THR A 136 -9.56 12.39 -5.26
C THR A 136 -10.81 12.69 -4.44
N GLY A 137 -11.62 11.67 -4.21
CA GLY A 137 -12.77 11.74 -3.31
C GLY A 137 -12.44 11.13 -1.95
N PHE A 138 -13.04 11.66 -0.89
CA PHE A 138 -13.02 11.03 0.43
C PHE A 138 -14.42 10.98 1.03
N GLY A 139 -14.61 10.07 1.96
CA GLY A 139 -15.82 9.96 2.77
C GLY A 139 -15.47 9.57 4.20
N VAL A 140 -16.25 10.07 5.14
CA VAL A 140 -16.16 9.78 6.57
C VAL A 140 -17.56 9.65 7.17
N ILE A 141 -17.73 8.69 8.07
CA ILE A 141 -18.95 8.46 8.86
C ILE A 141 -18.57 8.31 10.32
N ALA A 142 -19.23 9.06 11.21
CA ALA A 142 -19.13 8.95 12.65
C ALA A 142 -20.35 8.23 13.23
N ARG A 143 -20.11 7.28 14.14
CA ARG A 143 -21.16 6.52 14.84
C ARG A 143 -20.92 6.45 16.34
N ASP A 144 -21.99 6.56 17.11
CA ASP A 144 -21.97 6.38 18.57
C ASP A 144 -21.93 4.89 18.99
N ASP A 145 -21.97 4.64 20.29
CA ASP A 145 -21.94 3.31 20.93
C ASP A 145 -23.24 2.52 20.79
N GLU A 146 -24.32 3.18 20.40
CA GLU A 146 -25.57 2.53 20.00
C GLU A 146 -25.57 2.17 18.50
N GLY A 147 -24.60 2.68 17.74
CA GLY A 147 -24.41 2.40 16.32
C GLY A 147 -25.07 3.42 15.38
N PHE A 148 -25.69 4.47 15.93
CA PHE A 148 -26.34 5.52 15.16
C PHE A 148 -25.31 6.40 14.48
N VAL A 149 -25.62 6.81 13.24
CA VAL A 149 -24.82 7.81 12.53
C VAL A 149 -25.11 9.16 13.16
N ILE A 150 -24.09 9.75 13.77
CA ILE A 150 -24.16 11.06 14.43
C ILE A 150 -23.56 12.17 13.57
N GLY A 151 -22.90 11.81 12.48
CA GLY A 151 -22.25 12.74 11.58
C GLY A 151 -21.53 12.03 10.44
N GLY A 152 -21.17 12.80 9.43
CA GLY A 152 -20.41 12.33 8.30
C GLY A 152 -19.98 13.51 7.43
N GLY A 153 -19.10 13.22 6.48
CA GLY A 153 -18.57 14.21 5.57
C GLY A 153 -18.04 13.53 4.32
N GLU A 154 -18.11 14.25 3.22
CA GLU A 154 -17.49 13.84 1.97
C GLU A 154 -16.90 15.06 1.29
N GLY A 155 -15.98 14.80 0.35
CA GLY A 155 -15.42 15.87 -0.45
C GLY A 155 -14.68 15.35 -1.66
N LEU A 156 -14.49 16.26 -2.61
CA LEU A 156 -13.84 16.00 -3.87
C LEU A 156 -12.76 17.04 -4.12
N LYS A 157 -11.53 16.58 -4.36
CA LYS A 157 -10.43 17.40 -4.87
C LYS A 157 -10.27 17.18 -6.36
N ASN A 158 -10.17 18.29 -7.10
CA ASN A 158 -9.77 18.30 -8.52
C ASN A 158 -8.25 18.12 -8.67
N GLU A 159 -7.70 17.16 -7.94
CA GLU A 159 -6.29 16.81 -7.92
C GLU A 159 -6.17 15.29 -7.83
N MET A 160 -5.27 14.73 -8.63
CA MET A 160 -4.95 13.31 -8.60
C MET A 160 -3.89 13.06 -7.52
N MET A 161 -4.29 12.41 -6.44
CA MET A 161 -3.37 11.93 -5.42
C MET A 161 -3.01 10.46 -5.70
N LEU A 162 -1.86 10.00 -5.23
CA LEU A 162 -1.63 8.56 -5.13
C LEU A 162 -2.59 7.97 -4.11
N ALA A 163 -2.98 6.70 -4.29
CA ALA A 163 -3.98 6.05 -3.44
C ALA A 163 -3.64 6.12 -1.95
N GLU A 164 -2.38 5.95 -1.56
CA GLU A 164 -1.95 6.05 -0.16
C GLU A 164 -2.08 7.48 0.40
N TRP A 165 -1.71 8.49 -0.40
CA TRP A 165 -1.86 9.91 -0.03
C TRP A 165 -3.34 10.31 0.10
N ALA A 166 -4.20 9.75 -0.75
CA ALA A 166 -5.65 9.95 -0.64
C ALA A 166 -6.21 9.40 0.68
N LYS A 167 -5.72 8.25 1.17
CA LYS A 167 -6.14 7.70 2.46
C LYS A 167 -5.66 8.53 3.64
N ILE A 168 -4.43 9.07 3.60
CA ILE A 168 -3.99 10.06 4.61
C ILE A 168 -4.94 11.26 4.59
N TYR A 169 -5.23 11.78 3.39
CA TYR A 169 -6.10 12.95 3.27
C TYR A 169 -7.48 12.69 3.89
N ALA A 170 -8.11 11.55 3.60
CA ALA A 170 -9.35 11.15 4.26
C ALA A 170 -9.22 11.01 5.78
N PHE A 171 -8.07 10.52 6.28
CA PHE A 171 -7.82 10.45 7.72
C PHE A 171 -7.75 11.84 8.35
N GLU A 172 -7.05 12.79 7.72
CA GLU A 172 -6.97 14.19 8.19
C GLU A 172 -8.35 14.86 8.21
N GLU A 173 -9.15 14.67 7.16
CA GLU A 173 -10.52 15.19 7.11
C GLU A 173 -11.42 14.55 8.18
N SER A 174 -11.21 13.26 8.47
CA SER A 174 -11.93 12.59 9.56
C SER A 174 -11.60 13.20 10.92
N ILE A 175 -10.33 13.55 11.19
CA ILE A 175 -9.92 14.19 12.43
C ILE A 175 -10.55 15.58 12.54
N LYS A 176 -10.50 16.38 11.47
CA LYS A 176 -11.15 17.71 11.43
C LYS A 176 -12.64 17.63 11.73
N MET A 177 -13.33 16.66 11.14
CA MET A 177 -14.75 16.43 11.39
C MET A 177 -14.98 16.10 12.87
N VAL A 178 -14.18 15.21 13.46
CA VAL A 178 -14.33 14.84 14.87
C VAL A 178 -14.10 16.05 15.79
N CYS A 179 -13.10 16.88 15.50
CA CYS A 179 -12.87 18.13 16.21
C CYS A 179 -14.05 19.10 16.07
N ALA A 180 -14.60 19.26 14.87
CA ALA A 180 -15.73 20.14 14.60
C ALA A 180 -17.01 19.71 15.32
N LEU A 181 -17.23 18.39 15.47
CA LEU A 181 -18.34 17.82 16.25
C LEU A 181 -18.11 17.89 17.76
N ASN A 182 -16.95 18.40 18.22
CA ASN A 182 -16.57 18.51 19.64
C ASN A 182 -16.74 17.19 20.41
N ILE A 183 -16.34 16.09 19.78
CA ILE A 183 -16.47 14.74 20.35
C ILE A 183 -15.46 14.58 21.48
N LYS A 184 -15.95 14.29 22.69
CA LYS A 184 -15.13 14.15 23.91
C LYS A 184 -14.96 12.71 24.40
N THR A 185 -15.49 11.74 23.66
CA THR A 185 -15.43 10.31 23.99
C THR A 185 -14.15 9.67 23.43
N ILE A 186 -13.96 8.37 23.68
CA ILE A 186 -12.85 7.62 23.08
C ILE A 186 -13.15 7.38 21.61
N VAL A 187 -12.21 7.66 20.71
CA VAL A 187 -12.44 7.58 19.26
C VAL A 187 -11.68 6.41 18.65
N VAL A 188 -12.38 5.62 17.83
CA VAL A 188 -11.79 4.51 17.05
C VAL A 188 -11.95 4.83 15.58
N PHE A 189 -10.85 5.13 14.91
CA PHE A 189 -10.79 5.29 13.48
C PHE A 189 -10.64 3.92 12.80
N GLU A 190 -11.36 3.71 11.71
CA GLU A 190 -11.35 2.46 10.94
C GLU A 190 -11.14 2.75 9.44
N THR A 191 -10.21 2.01 8.82
CA THR A 191 -9.88 2.11 7.39
C THR A 191 -9.65 0.74 6.74
N GLU A 192 -9.93 0.63 5.44
CA GLU A 192 -9.59 -0.56 4.63
C GLU A 192 -8.12 -0.58 4.19
N ASN A 193 -7.32 0.40 4.60
CA ASN A 193 -5.91 0.50 4.21
C ASN A 193 -4.98 0.01 5.34
N ALA A 194 -4.56 -1.26 5.26
CA ALA A 194 -3.63 -1.84 6.22
C ALA A 194 -2.24 -1.15 6.22
N SER A 195 -1.76 -0.67 5.06
CA SER A 195 -0.48 0.08 4.95
C SER A 195 -0.50 1.34 5.82
N LEU A 196 -1.58 2.12 5.77
CA LEU A 196 -1.76 3.31 6.60
C LEU A 196 -1.81 2.96 8.09
N VAL A 197 -2.60 1.96 8.48
CA VAL A 197 -2.69 1.49 9.87
C VAL A 197 -1.30 1.13 10.38
N ASN A 198 -0.51 0.44 9.56
CA ASN A 198 0.82 0.02 9.98
C ASN A 198 1.82 1.17 10.05
N ARG A 199 1.79 2.10 9.09
CA ARG A 199 2.61 3.32 9.13
C ARG A 199 2.33 4.17 10.37
N VAL A 200 1.07 4.28 10.79
CA VAL A 200 0.68 4.98 12.03
C VAL A 200 1.22 4.25 13.26
N LYS A 201 1.13 2.91 13.32
CA LYS A 201 1.70 2.12 14.42
C LYS A 201 3.21 2.26 14.56
N HIS A 202 3.93 2.33 13.42
CA HIS A 202 5.40 2.38 13.38
C HIS A 202 5.95 3.76 12.97
N HIS A 203 5.18 4.81 13.25
CA HIS A 203 5.50 6.18 12.86
C HIS A 203 6.85 6.67 13.40
N SER A 204 7.30 6.19 14.56
CA SER A 204 8.55 6.60 15.19
C SER A 204 9.77 6.29 14.32
N THR A 205 9.73 5.21 13.55
CA THR A 205 10.83 4.75 12.68
C THR A 205 10.68 5.19 11.22
N ASP A 206 9.53 5.76 10.83
CA ASP A 206 9.29 6.22 9.47
C ASP A 206 9.87 7.64 9.25
N VAL A 207 10.94 7.71 8.44
CA VAL A 207 11.64 8.95 8.07
C VAL A 207 11.23 9.48 6.70
N THR A 208 10.27 8.83 6.03
CA THR A 208 9.78 9.27 4.72
C THR A 208 8.90 10.51 4.84
N ILE A 209 8.61 11.16 3.70
CA ILE A 209 7.63 12.27 3.64
C ILE A 209 6.26 11.81 4.17
N PHE A 210 5.90 10.56 3.92
CA PHE A 210 4.69 9.95 4.44
C PHE A 210 4.73 9.84 5.97
N GLY A 211 5.84 9.33 6.51
CA GLY A 211 6.09 9.27 7.96
C GLY A 211 6.04 10.65 8.62
N ALA A 212 6.61 11.67 8.00
CA ALA A 212 6.53 13.05 8.48
C ALA A 212 5.09 13.57 8.53
N ARG A 213 4.25 13.23 7.55
CA ARG A 213 2.83 13.58 7.55
C ARG A 213 2.06 12.84 8.65
N VAL A 214 2.31 11.54 8.79
CA VAL A 214 1.73 10.70 9.86
C VAL A 214 2.10 11.24 11.25
N LYS A 215 3.34 11.69 11.47
CA LYS A 215 3.74 12.31 12.74
C LYS A 215 2.91 13.56 13.08
N LYS A 216 2.63 14.41 12.10
CA LYS A 216 1.74 15.57 12.30
C LYS A 216 0.32 15.15 12.69
N ILE A 217 -0.19 14.09 12.07
CA ILE A 217 -1.50 13.53 12.41
C ILE A 217 -1.52 13.02 13.85
N ILE A 218 -0.47 12.32 14.28
CA ILE A 218 -0.40 11.78 15.64
C ILE A 218 -0.38 12.90 16.68
N ILE A 219 0.35 13.99 16.43
CA ILE A 219 0.30 15.18 17.29
C ILE A 219 -1.13 15.73 17.37
N ALA A 220 -1.83 15.84 16.24
CA ALA A 220 -3.24 16.29 16.24
C ALA A 220 -4.19 15.33 16.98
N LEU A 221 -3.80 14.06 17.17
CA LEU A 221 -4.58 13.08 17.93
C LEU A 221 -4.35 13.18 19.45
N GLU A 222 -3.35 13.93 19.92
CA GLU A 222 -3.06 14.12 21.36
C GLU A 222 -4.14 14.95 22.07
N ASP A 223 -4.87 15.79 21.33
CA ASP A 223 -5.97 16.61 21.86
C ASP A 223 -7.22 15.78 22.24
N PHE A 224 -7.26 14.51 21.85
CA PHE A 224 -8.36 13.61 22.14
C PHE A 224 -8.11 12.82 23.43
N LYS A 225 -9.20 12.49 24.15
CA LYS A 225 -9.14 11.68 25.37
C LYS A 225 -8.39 10.36 25.17
N SER A 226 -8.65 9.67 24.05
CA SER A 226 -7.93 8.49 23.60
C SER A 226 -8.35 8.18 22.16
N THR A 227 -7.39 7.78 21.32
CA THR A 227 -7.64 7.43 19.92
C THR A 227 -6.95 6.13 19.55
N THR A 228 -7.58 5.37 18.66
CA THR A 228 -6.93 4.21 18.02
C THR A 228 -7.30 4.17 16.54
N LEU A 229 -6.35 3.75 15.69
CA LEU A 229 -6.60 3.47 14.28
C LEU A 229 -6.56 1.95 14.05
N ARG A 230 -7.61 1.42 13.41
CA ARG A 230 -7.79 -0.01 13.18
C ARG A 230 -8.04 -0.31 11.70
N TYR A 231 -7.58 -1.48 11.28
CA TYR A 231 -7.94 -2.04 9.99
C TYR A 231 -9.33 -2.70 10.08
N THR A 232 -10.16 -2.52 9.07
CA THR A 232 -11.42 -3.25 8.91
C THR A 232 -11.66 -3.61 7.44
N ASN A 233 -12.40 -4.69 7.20
CA ASN A 233 -12.69 -5.18 5.85
C ASN A 233 -13.92 -4.44 5.28
N ARG A 234 -14.16 -4.52 3.96
CA ARG A 234 -15.36 -3.94 3.31
C ARG A 234 -16.69 -4.29 3.95
N CYS A 235 -16.81 -5.51 4.47
CA CYS A 235 -18.04 -5.96 5.15
C CYS A 235 -18.25 -5.27 6.50
N GLY A 236 -17.17 -4.76 7.11
CA GLY A 236 -17.18 -3.96 8.34
C GLY A 236 -17.38 -2.46 8.09
N PHE A 237 -17.47 -2.00 6.84
CA PHE A 237 -17.70 -0.58 6.49
C PHE A 237 -19.17 -0.24 6.21
N ARG A 238 -19.96 -1.23 5.77
CA ARG A 238 -21.30 -1.01 5.17
C ARG A 238 -22.49 -1.35 6.08
N GLY A 239 -22.24 -1.58 7.37
CA GLY A 239 -23.31 -1.86 8.35
C GLY A 239 -24.09 -0.62 8.75
#